data_AF-A0A2S4RVE5-F1
#
_entry.id   AF-A0A2S4RVE5-F1
#
_cell.length_a   1.000
_cell.length_b   1.000
_cell.length_c   1.000
_cell.angle_alpha   90.00
_cell.angle_beta   90.00
_cell.angle_gamma   90.00
#
_symmetry.space_group_name_H-M   'P 1'
#
loop_
_entity.id
_entity.type
_entity.pdbx_description
1 polymer ?
#
loop_
_entity_poly.entity_id
_entity_poly.type
_entity_poly.pdbx_seq_one_letter_code
_entity_poly.pdbx_strand_id
1 'polypeptide(L)'
;MTSSTTIVTAYFDIGRGEWTANKGFRDKLARSVDVYFNYFERLAALENDMVIFTSPELKSKVENLRRGKPTTVIAIDIKNKFKYIRRRIERVQQDKAFTDKLEPRQLKNPEYWSPDYVLVCNLKSYFVNKAIHLDLIKTPMVAWIDFGYCRKPNVLRGLKVWDFPFDRNKMHLFTIKKGLRVNSQQQVFDFMIGNHVYIIGGALVGSQEKWMEFYPLVTKSQKITLQNNIVDDDQGIFVMCYYKRPDLFQLNYLGRRKWFDLFRCFKRTKLGSKLQAFRILLSGK
;
A
#
# COMPACT_ATOMS: atom_id res chain seq x y z
N MET A 1 -8.14 -26.52 0.27
CA MET A 1 -8.37 -25.76 1.52
C MET A 1 -8.72 -24.34 1.13
N THR A 2 -9.86 -23.82 1.59
CA THR A 2 -10.29 -22.44 1.31
C THR A 2 -9.48 -21.44 2.15
N SER A 3 -9.06 -20.33 1.54
CA SER A 3 -8.34 -19.26 2.22
C SER A 3 -9.25 -18.52 3.21
N SER A 4 -8.71 -18.07 4.36
CA SER A 4 -9.45 -17.16 5.27
C SER A 4 -9.22 -15.68 4.96
N THR A 5 -8.42 -15.37 3.93
CA THR A 5 -8.07 -14.01 3.52
C THR A 5 -8.26 -13.80 2.01
N THR A 6 -9.06 -12.82 1.63
CA THR A 6 -9.16 -12.29 0.25
C THR A 6 -8.11 -11.19 0.06
N ILE A 7 -7.39 -11.23 -1.06
CA ILE A 7 -6.39 -10.21 -1.41
C ILE A 7 -7.02 -9.21 -2.38
N VAL A 8 -7.00 -7.94 -1.99
CA VAL A 8 -7.35 -6.82 -2.86
C VAL A 8 -6.07 -6.15 -3.33
N THR A 9 -6.00 -5.85 -4.62
CA THR A 9 -4.86 -5.15 -5.19
C THR A 9 -5.31 -4.26 -6.35
N ALA A 10 -4.45 -3.34 -6.78
CA ALA A 10 -4.73 -2.54 -7.95
C ALA A 10 -3.48 -2.14 -8.71
N TYR A 11 -3.63 -1.93 -10.02
CA TYR A 11 -2.59 -1.38 -10.87
C TYR A 11 -3.19 -0.42 -11.90
N PHE A 12 -2.57 0.74 -12.03
CA PHE A 12 -2.91 1.74 -13.03
C PHE A 12 -1.61 2.26 -13.62
N ASP A 13 -1.51 2.32 -14.94
CA ASP A 13 -0.34 2.93 -15.56
C ASP A 13 -0.41 4.46 -15.42
N ILE A 14 0.52 4.99 -14.62
CA ILE A 14 0.70 6.43 -14.41
C ILE A 14 1.91 6.97 -15.18
N GLY A 15 2.42 6.21 -16.15
CA GLY A 15 3.58 6.59 -16.97
C GLY A 15 4.92 6.38 -16.27
N ARG A 16 4.98 5.48 -15.27
CA ARG A 16 6.24 5.19 -14.55
C ARG A 16 7.34 4.65 -15.44
N GLY A 17 7.03 4.07 -16.58
CA GLY A 17 8.03 3.62 -17.56
C GLY A 17 8.93 4.76 -18.02
N GLU A 18 8.39 5.98 -18.09
CA GLU A 18 9.05 7.17 -18.61
C GLU A 18 9.88 7.93 -17.57
N TRP A 19 9.95 7.45 -16.32
CA TRP A 19 10.70 8.11 -15.24
C TRP A 19 12.18 7.71 -15.27
N THR A 20 12.81 7.89 -16.42
CA THR A 20 14.17 7.45 -16.73
C THR A 20 15.22 8.51 -16.41
N ALA A 21 16.47 8.08 -16.17
CA ALA A 21 17.56 8.98 -15.80
C ALA A 21 17.88 10.02 -16.89
N ASN A 22 17.80 9.63 -18.16
CA ASN A 22 17.96 10.54 -19.30
C ASN A 22 16.84 11.60 -19.41
N LYS A 23 15.73 11.44 -18.69
CA LYS A 23 14.66 12.44 -18.56
C LYS A 23 14.74 13.24 -17.25
N GLY A 24 15.86 13.17 -16.54
CA GLY A 24 16.12 13.95 -15.32
C GLY A 24 15.60 13.30 -14.03
N PHE A 25 15.04 12.09 -14.10
CA PHE A 25 14.56 11.38 -12.92
C PHE A 25 15.68 10.61 -12.21
N ARG A 26 15.48 10.27 -10.93
CA ARG A 26 16.43 9.41 -10.20
C ARG A 26 16.50 8.03 -10.83
N ASP A 27 17.70 7.46 -10.82
CA ASP A 27 17.89 6.04 -11.10
C ASP A 27 16.93 5.20 -10.27
N LYS A 28 16.40 4.14 -10.89
CA LYS A 28 15.48 3.20 -10.24
C LYS A 28 14.08 3.80 -9.94
N LEU A 29 13.65 4.86 -10.61
CA LEU A 29 12.23 5.28 -10.61
C LEU A 29 11.42 4.69 -11.78
N ALA A 30 12.06 4.48 -12.94
CA ALA A 30 11.45 3.95 -14.16
C ALA A 30 10.93 2.51 -14.00
N ARG A 31 9.62 2.29 -14.01
CA ARG A 31 9.04 0.94 -13.94
C ARG A 31 7.95 0.83 -15.00
N SER A 32 8.22 0.06 -16.04
CA SER A 32 7.25 -0.18 -17.12
C SER A 32 6.10 -1.05 -16.63
N VAL A 33 5.03 -1.07 -17.42
CA VAL A 33 3.90 -1.99 -17.25
C VAL A 33 4.40 -3.43 -17.13
N ASP A 34 5.29 -3.88 -18.01
CA ASP A 34 5.77 -5.27 -17.98
C ASP A 34 6.55 -5.62 -16.72
N VAL A 35 7.31 -4.68 -16.15
CA VAL A 35 7.98 -4.88 -14.86
C VAL A 35 6.95 -5.13 -13.75
N TYR A 36 5.87 -4.35 -13.72
CA TYR A 36 4.80 -4.53 -12.74
C TYR A 36 4.04 -5.83 -12.95
N PHE A 37 3.74 -6.21 -14.19
CA PHE A 37 3.09 -7.49 -14.50
C PHE A 37 3.97 -8.68 -14.13
N ASN A 38 5.28 -8.62 -14.36
CA ASN A 38 6.23 -9.65 -13.91
C ASN A 38 6.24 -9.76 -12.36
N TYR A 39 6.16 -8.64 -11.64
CA TYR A 39 6.01 -8.68 -10.18
C TYR A 39 4.67 -9.29 -9.76
N PHE A 40 3.60 -8.93 -10.45
CA PHE A 40 2.27 -9.42 -10.16
C PHE A 40 2.10 -10.89 -10.48
N GLU A 41 2.70 -11.44 -11.54
CA GLU A 41 2.70 -12.88 -11.87
C GLU A 41 3.05 -13.74 -10.65
N ARG A 42 3.98 -13.26 -9.83
CA ARG A 42 4.36 -13.94 -8.58
C ARG A 42 3.27 -13.85 -7.53
N LEU A 43 2.69 -12.67 -7.28
CA LEU A 43 1.55 -12.53 -6.36
C LEU A 43 0.35 -13.36 -6.85
N ALA A 44 0.05 -13.25 -8.14
CA ALA A 44 -0.86 -14.05 -8.94
C ALA A 44 -0.42 -15.50 -9.13
N ALA A 45 0.51 -16.03 -8.33
CA ALA A 45 0.67 -17.47 -8.17
C ALA A 45 -0.27 -18.00 -7.06
N LEU A 46 -0.54 -17.19 -6.02
CA LEU A 46 -1.32 -17.59 -4.85
C LEU A 46 -2.72 -18.09 -5.22
N GLU A 47 -3.26 -19.04 -4.47
CA GLU A 47 -4.60 -19.60 -4.66
C GLU A 47 -5.67 -18.85 -3.85
N ASN A 48 -5.29 -17.79 -3.13
CA ASN A 48 -6.21 -16.87 -2.47
C ASN A 48 -7.21 -16.26 -3.47
N ASP A 49 -8.44 -16.04 -3.00
CA ASP A 49 -9.41 -15.17 -3.66
C ASP A 49 -8.80 -13.78 -3.87
N MET A 50 -8.99 -13.22 -5.08
CA MET A 50 -8.50 -11.88 -5.40
C MET A 50 -9.59 -10.96 -5.96
N VAL A 51 -9.56 -9.70 -5.54
CA VAL A 51 -10.27 -8.61 -6.22
C VAL A 51 -9.24 -7.62 -6.73
N ILE A 52 -9.22 -7.40 -8.04
CA ILE A 52 -8.17 -6.61 -8.70
C ILE A 52 -8.79 -5.42 -9.41
N PHE A 53 -8.36 -4.22 -9.06
CA PHE A 53 -8.77 -2.99 -9.75
C PHE A 53 -7.70 -2.58 -10.77
N THR A 54 -8.13 -2.21 -11.96
CA THR A 54 -7.21 -1.78 -13.03
C THR A 54 -7.90 -0.84 -14.02
N SER A 55 -7.17 -0.32 -14.99
CA SER A 55 -7.74 0.45 -16.09
C SER A 55 -8.34 -0.46 -17.17
N PRO A 56 -9.34 0.01 -17.96
CA PRO A 56 -10.00 -0.81 -18.98
C PRO A 56 -9.04 -1.53 -19.93
N GLU A 57 -8.00 -0.85 -20.40
CA GLU A 57 -7.00 -1.36 -21.35
C GLU A 57 -6.11 -2.47 -20.77
N LEU A 58 -5.97 -2.55 -19.44
CA LEU A 58 -5.17 -3.57 -18.77
C LEU A 58 -5.99 -4.75 -18.25
N LYS A 59 -7.32 -4.66 -18.26
CA LYS A 59 -8.23 -5.65 -17.66
C LYS A 59 -7.98 -7.06 -18.20
N SER A 60 -7.99 -7.24 -19.52
CA SER A 60 -7.81 -8.57 -20.13
C SER A 60 -6.47 -9.21 -19.79
N LYS A 61 -5.39 -8.40 -19.70
CA LYS A 61 -4.05 -8.89 -19.30
C LYS A 61 -4.05 -9.40 -17.86
N VAL A 62 -4.73 -8.70 -16.95
CA VAL A 62 -4.88 -9.11 -15.54
C VAL A 62 -5.73 -10.39 -15.42
N GLU A 63 -6.86 -10.47 -16.13
CA GLU A 63 -7.72 -11.65 -16.13
C GLU A 63 -6.99 -12.89 -16.64
N ASN A 64 -6.19 -12.74 -17.71
CA ASN A 64 -5.41 -13.84 -18.25
C ASN A 64 -4.38 -14.40 -17.26
N LEU A 65 -3.72 -13.56 -16.45
CA LEU A 65 -2.76 -14.01 -15.42
C LEU A 65 -3.40 -14.81 -14.27
N ARG A 66 -4.71 -14.69 -14.09
CA ARG A 66 -5.47 -15.35 -13.02
C ARG A 66 -6.53 -16.31 -13.55
N ARG A 67 -6.48 -16.65 -14.84
CA ARG A 67 -7.42 -17.58 -15.47
C ARG A 67 -7.49 -18.89 -14.68
N GLY A 68 -8.72 -19.33 -14.38
CA GLY A 68 -8.98 -20.55 -13.63
C GLY A 68 -8.81 -20.45 -12.11
N LYS A 69 -8.59 -19.24 -11.56
CA LYS A 69 -8.50 -19.00 -10.11
C LYS A 69 -9.58 -18.04 -9.64
N PRO A 70 -10.00 -18.09 -8.35
CA PRO A 70 -11.07 -17.23 -7.84
C PRO A 70 -10.63 -15.76 -7.87
N THR A 71 -11.06 -15.03 -8.90
CA THR A 71 -10.63 -13.65 -9.13
C THR A 71 -11.73 -12.83 -9.80
N THR A 72 -11.97 -11.63 -9.27
CA THR A 72 -12.81 -10.62 -9.91
C THR A 72 -11.95 -9.43 -10.31
N VAL A 73 -11.98 -9.05 -11.59
CA VAL A 73 -11.25 -7.89 -12.11
C VAL A 73 -12.21 -6.76 -12.44
N ILE A 74 -11.99 -5.58 -11.85
CA ILE A 74 -12.84 -4.40 -12.01
C ILE A 74 -12.04 -3.32 -12.74
N ALA A 75 -12.54 -2.91 -13.91
CA ALA A 75 -12.00 -1.77 -14.63
C ALA A 75 -12.58 -0.46 -14.07
N ILE A 76 -11.73 0.54 -13.87
CA ILE A 76 -12.13 1.88 -13.41
C ILE A 76 -11.19 2.95 -13.97
N ASP A 77 -11.76 4.05 -14.47
CA ASP A 77 -10.98 5.23 -14.82
C ASP A 77 -10.78 6.11 -13.57
N ILE A 78 -9.65 5.92 -12.89
CA ILE A 78 -9.31 6.68 -11.70
C ILE A 78 -8.98 8.15 -12.00
N LYS A 79 -8.47 8.46 -13.19
CA LYS A 79 -8.05 9.82 -13.54
C LYS A 79 -9.27 10.71 -13.69
N ASN A 80 -10.29 10.23 -14.40
CA ASN A 80 -11.55 10.95 -14.50
C ASN A 80 -12.33 10.96 -13.18
N LYS A 81 -12.47 9.80 -12.51
CA LYS A 81 -13.25 9.70 -11.27
C LYS A 81 -12.72 10.60 -10.14
N PHE A 82 -11.40 10.68 -9.99
CA PHE A 82 -10.74 11.42 -8.92
C PHE A 82 -10.08 12.72 -9.40
N LYS A 83 -10.50 13.26 -10.55
CA LYS A 83 -9.91 14.46 -11.17
C LYS A 83 -9.79 15.68 -10.23
N TYR A 84 -10.74 15.86 -9.31
CA TYR A 84 -10.71 16.97 -8.36
C TYR A 84 -9.65 16.77 -7.27
N ILE A 85 -9.53 15.55 -6.74
CA ILE A 85 -8.51 15.21 -5.73
C ILE A 85 -7.12 15.29 -6.37
N ARG A 86 -6.96 14.73 -7.58
CA ARG A 86 -5.74 14.82 -8.37
C ARG A 86 -5.29 16.26 -8.58
N ARG A 87 -6.21 17.15 -9.00
CA ARG A 87 -5.92 18.58 -9.17
C ARG A 87 -5.57 19.26 -7.84
N ARG A 88 -6.19 18.87 -6.72
CA ARG A 88 -5.80 19.43 -5.42
C ARG A 88 -4.38 19.02 -5.03
N ILE A 89 -4.03 17.74 -5.21
CA ILE A 89 -2.67 17.24 -5.00
C ILE A 89 -1.67 18.02 -5.84
N GLU A 90 -1.94 18.16 -7.14
CA GLU A 90 -1.10 18.88 -8.10
C GLU A 90 -0.86 20.33 -7.67
N ARG A 91 -1.91 21.04 -7.22
CA ARG A 91 -1.77 22.40 -6.69
C ARG A 91 -0.85 22.46 -5.47
N VAL A 92 -0.93 21.51 -4.54
CA VAL A 92 -0.03 21.47 -3.37
C VAL A 92 1.41 21.21 -3.82
N GLN A 93 1.63 20.27 -4.74
CA GLN A 93 2.97 19.94 -5.25
C GLN A 93 3.63 21.09 -6.03
N GLN A 94 2.84 22.01 -6.58
CA GLN A 94 3.32 23.21 -7.28
C GLN A 94 3.41 24.46 -6.39
N ASP A 95 2.95 24.38 -5.14
CA ASP A 95 2.90 25.52 -4.23
C ASP A 95 4.26 25.70 -3.53
N LYS A 96 4.84 26.90 -3.68
CA LYS A 96 6.11 27.28 -3.05
C LYS A 96 6.08 27.19 -1.53
N ALA A 97 4.96 27.56 -0.89
CA ALA A 97 4.82 27.46 0.56
C ALA A 97 4.89 26.01 1.07
N PHE A 98 4.64 25.03 0.20
CA PHE A 98 4.87 23.62 0.51
C PHE A 98 6.27 23.18 0.06
N THR A 99 6.66 23.43 -1.20
CA THR A 99 7.92 22.92 -1.74
C THR A 99 9.15 23.47 -1.03
N ASP A 100 9.09 24.71 -0.53
CA ASP A 100 10.20 25.36 0.17
C ASP A 100 10.42 24.79 1.59
N LYS A 101 9.45 24.02 2.11
CA LYS A 101 9.61 23.27 3.36
C LYS A 101 10.34 21.93 3.17
N LEU A 102 10.44 21.45 1.93
CA LEU A 102 11.05 20.17 1.61
C LEU A 102 12.55 20.31 1.41
N GLU A 103 13.31 19.32 1.85
CA GLU A 103 14.73 19.26 1.53
C GLU A 103 14.93 19.13 0.01
N PRO A 104 15.91 19.82 -0.61
CA PRO A 104 16.10 19.77 -2.07
C PRO A 104 16.23 18.35 -2.65
N ARG A 105 16.80 17.42 -1.88
CA ARG A 105 16.92 16.01 -2.27
C ARG A 105 15.57 15.28 -2.36
N GLN A 106 14.57 15.71 -1.59
CA GLN A 106 13.24 15.11 -1.55
C GLN A 106 12.40 15.53 -2.75
N LEU A 107 12.62 16.72 -3.32
CA LEU A 107 11.93 17.18 -4.54
C LEU A 107 12.08 16.22 -5.74
N LYS A 108 13.01 15.27 -5.66
CA LYS A 108 13.20 14.21 -6.66
C LYS A 108 12.32 12.97 -6.43
N ASN A 109 11.60 12.88 -5.31
CA ASN A 109 10.72 11.75 -5.00
C ASN A 109 9.31 11.98 -5.56
N PRO A 110 8.68 10.93 -6.13
CA PRO A 110 7.40 11.07 -6.83
C PRO A 110 6.25 11.54 -5.93
N GLU A 111 6.31 11.33 -4.62
CA GLU A 111 5.31 11.87 -3.69
C GLU A 111 5.19 13.41 -3.71
N TYR A 112 6.23 14.12 -4.18
CA TYR A 112 6.25 15.60 -4.17
C TYR A 112 6.16 16.24 -5.56
N TRP A 113 6.12 15.47 -6.65
CA TRP A 113 5.99 16.03 -8.01
C TRP A 113 5.03 15.27 -8.93
N SER A 114 4.64 14.04 -8.58
CA SER A 114 3.70 13.25 -9.38
C SER A 114 2.33 13.19 -8.70
N PRO A 115 1.31 13.91 -9.22
CA PRO A 115 -0.01 13.87 -8.61
C PRO A 115 -0.68 12.51 -8.79
N ASP A 116 -0.39 11.83 -9.90
CA ASP A 116 -0.91 10.48 -10.18
C ASP A 116 -0.29 9.44 -9.23
N TYR A 117 1.00 9.55 -8.88
CA TYR A 117 1.64 8.67 -7.91
C TYR A 117 0.99 8.76 -6.53
N VAL A 118 0.87 9.98 -6.02
CA VAL A 118 0.21 10.24 -4.73
C VAL A 118 -1.21 9.72 -4.75
N LEU A 119 -1.96 9.99 -5.82
CA LEU A 119 -3.34 9.54 -5.96
C LEU A 119 -3.44 8.02 -5.87
N VAL A 120 -2.67 7.27 -6.67
CA VAL A 120 -2.77 5.80 -6.65
C VAL A 120 -2.35 5.19 -5.32
N CYS A 121 -1.31 5.73 -4.68
CA CYS A 121 -0.90 5.30 -3.35
C CYS A 121 -2.02 5.52 -2.32
N ASN A 122 -2.75 6.62 -2.43
CA ASN A 122 -3.78 7.01 -1.48
C ASN A 122 -5.16 6.35 -1.69
N LEU A 123 -5.38 5.60 -2.77
CA LEU A 123 -6.66 4.95 -3.09
C LEU A 123 -6.79 3.51 -2.54
N LYS A 124 -5.80 3.01 -1.79
CA LYS A 124 -5.77 1.62 -1.30
C LYS A 124 -6.99 1.24 -0.48
N SER A 125 -7.31 2.03 0.54
CA SER A 125 -8.48 1.79 1.39
C SER A 125 -9.80 1.97 0.65
N TYR A 126 -9.84 2.85 -0.35
CA TYR A 126 -10.99 3.01 -1.25
C TYR A 126 -11.26 1.72 -2.02
N PHE A 127 -10.24 1.11 -2.63
CA PHE A 127 -10.42 -0.14 -3.40
C PHE A 127 -10.87 -1.30 -2.52
N VAL A 128 -10.28 -1.45 -1.33
CA VAL A 128 -10.72 -2.48 -0.38
C VAL A 128 -12.17 -2.27 0.03
N ASN A 129 -12.54 -1.05 0.40
CA ASN A 129 -13.92 -0.74 0.75
C ASN A 129 -14.88 -0.92 -0.42
N LYS A 130 -14.46 -0.56 -1.64
CA LYS A 130 -15.27 -0.78 -2.83
C LYS A 130 -15.54 -2.27 -3.06
N ALA A 131 -14.55 -3.13 -2.86
CA ALA A 131 -14.73 -4.59 -2.95
C ALA A 131 -15.71 -5.12 -1.89
N ILE A 132 -15.63 -4.62 -0.65
CA ILE A 132 -16.55 -4.96 0.44
C ILE A 132 -17.99 -4.53 0.09
N HIS A 133 -18.20 -3.29 -0.34
CA HIS A 133 -19.53 -2.76 -0.66
C HIS A 133 -20.16 -3.40 -1.91
N LEU A 134 -19.35 -3.99 -2.79
CA LEU A 134 -19.81 -4.78 -3.92
C LEU A 134 -20.07 -6.25 -3.55
N ASP A 135 -20.00 -6.60 -2.26
CA ASP A 135 -20.20 -7.95 -1.74
C ASP A 135 -19.27 -9.00 -2.37
N LEU A 136 -18.04 -8.59 -2.74
CA LEU A 136 -17.03 -9.46 -3.36
C LEU A 136 -16.12 -10.14 -2.33
N ILE A 137 -16.24 -9.79 -1.05
CA ILE A 137 -15.40 -10.33 0.01
C ILE A 137 -16.20 -11.37 0.79
N LYS A 138 -15.85 -12.65 0.62
CA LYS A 138 -16.49 -13.78 1.30
C LYS A 138 -15.67 -14.35 2.46
N THR A 139 -14.50 -13.78 2.71
CA THR A 139 -13.59 -14.23 3.76
C THR A 139 -13.62 -13.32 4.99
N PRO A 140 -13.23 -13.82 6.17
CA PRO A 140 -13.18 -13.02 7.39
C PRO A 140 -12.17 -11.87 7.35
N MET A 141 -11.06 -12.06 6.62
CA MET A 141 -9.97 -11.09 6.54
C MET A 141 -9.78 -10.58 5.12
N VAL A 142 -9.43 -9.31 5.00
CA VAL A 142 -9.11 -8.67 3.73
C VAL A 142 -7.73 -8.07 3.81
N ALA A 143 -6.89 -8.37 2.82
CA ALA A 143 -5.56 -7.81 2.71
C ALA A 143 -5.46 -6.90 1.50
N TRP A 144 -4.95 -5.69 1.70
CA TRP A 144 -4.34 -4.95 0.60
C TRP A 144 -2.91 -5.47 0.41
N ILE A 145 -2.53 -5.83 -0.82
CA ILE A 145 -1.14 -6.11 -1.17
C ILE A 145 -0.85 -5.40 -2.50
N ASP A 146 0.19 -4.56 -2.54
CA ASP A 146 0.55 -3.84 -3.78
C ASP A 146 0.75 -4.83 -4.95
N PHE A 147 0.23 -4.47 -6.13
CA PHE A 147 0.34 -5.30 -7.33
C PHE A 147 1.80 -5.68 -7.66
N GLY A 148 2.71 -4.73 -7.42
CA GLY A 148 4.16 -4.90 -7.59
C GLY A 148 4.93 -5.36 -6.34
N TYR A 149 4.27 -5.94 -5.33
CA TYR A 149 4.91 -6.30 -4.06
C TYR A 149 5.94 -7.43 -4.22
N CYS A 150 5.64 -8.44 -5.04
CA CYS A 150 6.49 -9.61 -5.23
C CYS A 150 7.61 -9.37 -6.25
N ARG A 151 8.64 -8.62 -5.87
CA ARG A 151 9.73 -8.19 -6.79
C ARG A 151 10.79 -9.24 -7.12
N LYS A 152 10.88 -10.32 -6.34
CA LYS A 152 11.88 -11.39 -6.52
C LYS A 152 11.19 -12.75 -6.57
N PRO A 153 11.74 -13.75 -7.30
CA PRO A 153 11.15 -15.10 -7.39
C PRO A 153 10.84 -15.74 -6.03
N ASN A 154 11.73 -15.54 -5.05
CA ASN A 154 11.65 -16.21 -3.75
C ASN A 154 10.85 -15.44 -2.69
N VAL A 155 10.02 -14.46 -3.07
CA VAL A 155 9.18 -13.71 -2.11
C VAL A 155 8.14 -14.64 -1.46
N LEU A 156 7.50 -15.51 -2.25
CA LEU A 156 6.49 -16.46 -1.74
C LEU A 156 7.09 -17.75 -1.18
N ARG A 157 8.30 -18.16 -1.59
CA ARG A 157 8.97 -19.41 -1.14
C ARG A 157 8.08 -20.66 -1.23
N GLY A 158 7.41 -20.84 -2.37
CA GLY A 158 6.51 -21.98 -2.59
C GLY A 158 5.16 -21.90 -1.87
N LEU A 159 4.83 -20.77 -1.24
CA LEU A 159 3.53 -20.55 -0.64
C LEU A 159 2.43 -20.59 -1.71
N LYS A 160 1.48 -21.52 -1.56
CA LYS A 160 0.30 -21.62 -2.43
C LYS A 160 -0.85 -20.75 -1.94
N VAL A 161 -1.17 -20.80 -0.65
CA VAL A 161 -2.19 -19.96 -0.02
C VAL A 161 -1.54 -19.15 1.10
N TRP A 162 -1.73 -17.84 1.11
CA TRP A 162 -1.34 -17.00 2.22
C TRP A 162 -2.49 -16.84 3.21
N ASP A 163 -2.28 -17.37 4.41
CA ASP A 163 -3.24 -17.34 5.49
C ASP A 163 -2.49 -17.16 6.82
N PHE A 164 -2.94 -16.23 7.64
CA PHE A 164 -2.35 -15.94 8.94
C PHE A 164 -3.44 -15.49 9.93
N PRO A 165 -3.42 -15.98 11.19
CA PRO A 165 -4.44 -15.66 12.19
C PRO A 165 -4.23 -14.25 12.78
N PHE A 166 -4.45 -13.23 11.95
CA PHE A 166 -4.51 -11.82 12.35
C PHE A 166 -5.67 -11.58 13.33
N ASP A 167 -5.52 -10.58 14.19
CA ASP A 167 -6.58 -10.16 15.11
C ASP A 167 -7.68 -9.44 14.33
N ARG A 168 -8.90 -9.99 14.37
CA ARG A 168 -10.05 -9.47 13.63
C ARG A 168 -10.52 -8.11 14.14
N ASN A 169 -10.13 -7.74 15.36
CA ASN A 169 -10.51 -6.49 16.01
C ASN A 169 -9.56 -5.34 15.68
N LYS A 170 -8.51 -5.57 14.86
CA LYS A 170 -7.48 -4.59 14.54
C LYS A 170 -7.28 -4.44 13.03
N MET A 171 -6.89 -3.24 12.63
CA MET A 171 -6.18 -3.01 11.39
C MET A 171 -4.69 -3.29 11.59
N HIS A 172 -4.15 -4.21 10.81
CA HIS A 172 -2.74 -4.57 10.81
C HIS A 172 -1.98 -3.73 9.79
N LEU A 173 -1.11 -2.87 10.31
CA LEU A 173 -0.12 -2.13 9.53
C LEU A 173 1.25 -2.77 9.72
N PHE A 174 2.13 -2.62 8.74
CA PHE A 174 3.47 -3.20 8.79
C PHE A 174 4.53 -2.12 8.86
N THR A 175 5.58 -2.37 9.65
CA THR A 175 6.65 -1.40 9.89
C THR A 175 8.03 -1.97 9.55
N ILE A 176 8.91 -1.09 9.10
CA ILE A 176 10.32 -1.41 8.80
C ILE A 176 11.30 -0.73 9.77
N LYS A 177 10.76 0.00 10.76
CA LYS A 177 11.49 0.63 11.85
C LYS A 177 10.65 0.49 13.13
N LYS A 178 11.31 0.20 14.25
CA LYS A 178 10.67 0.15 15.57
C LYS A 178 10.51 1.56 16.15
N GLY A 179 9.64 1.68 17.16
CA GLY A 179 9.57 2.89 17.99
C GLY A 179 8.85 4.06 17.33
N LEU A 180 7.84 3.79 16.50
CA LEU A 180 6.93 4.84 16.05
C LEU A 180 6.23 5.45 17.27
N ARG A 181 6.56 6.70 17.57
CA ARG A 181 5.92 7.54 18.60
C ARG A 181 5.51 8.84 17.93
N VAL A 182 4.22 9.16 18.02
CA VAL A 182 3.65 10.37 17.43
C VAL A 182 2.66 10.94 18.42
N ASN A 183 2.95 12.13 18.92
CA ASN A 183 2.23 12.74 20.03
C ASN A 183 1.45 13.99 19.62
N SER A 184 1.65 14.50 18.41
CA SER A 184 0.94 15.67 17.90
C SER A 184 0.72 15.59 16.39
N GLN A 185 -0.27 16.34 15.90
CA GLN A 185 -0.52 16.47 14.47
C GLN A 185 0.67 17.13 13.74
N GLN A 186 1.30 18.11 14.38
CA GLN A 186 2.48 18.76 13.80
C GLN A 186 3.61 17.75 13.59
N GLN A 187 3.84 16.84 14.54
CA GLN A 187 4.86 15.80 14.37
C GLN A 187 4.55 14.85 13.19
N VAL A 188 3.27 14.58 12.91
CA VAL A 188 2.87 13.84 11.70
C VAL A 188 3.27 14.62 10.44
N PHE A 189 3.00 15.93 10.41
CA PHE A 189 3.37 16.80 9.31
C PHE A 189 4.89 16.86 9.11
N ASP A 190 5.65 16.95 10.21
CA ASP A 190 7.11 16.92 10.16
C ASP A 190 7.62 15.58 9.61
N PHE A 191 6.93 14.46 9.88
CA PHE A 191 7.26 13.17 9.27
C PHE A 191 6.99 13.13 7.77
N MET A 192 5.90 13.74 7.30
CA MET A 192 5.58 13.85 5.87
C MET A 192 6.58 14.75 5.15
N ILE A 193 6.89 15.91 5.72
CA ILE A 193 7.85 16.87 5.16
C ILE A 193 9.26 16.29 5.19
N GLY A 194 9.66 15.62 6.28
CA GLY A 194 10.97 14.99 6.45
C GLY A 194 11.11 13.61 5.79
N ASN A 195 10.06 13.09 5.14
CA ASN A 195 9.99 11.74 4.57
C ASN A 195 10.47 10.65 5.56
N HIS A 196 9.93 10.69 6.78
CA HIS A 196 10.26 9.77 7.85
C HIS A 196 9.39 8.52 7.79
N VAL A 197 9.90 7.50 7.11
CA VAL A 197 9.16 6.24 6.93
C VAL A 197 9.23 5.32 8.16
N TYR A 198 8.06 4.94 8.68
CA TYR A 198 7.89 3.87 9.66
C TYR A 198 6.96 2.77 9.16
N ILE A 199 5.73 3.15 8.80
CA ILE A 199 4.69 2.27 8.27
C ILE A 199 4.89 2.14 6.75
N ILE A 200 4.86 0.93 6.22
CA ILE A 200 4.94 0.71 4.78
C ILE A 200 3.56 0.76 4.14
N GLY A 201 3.54 1.18 2.88
CA GLY A 201 2.32 1.16 2.06
C GLY A 201 1.99 -0.18 1.39
N GLY A 202 2.97 -1.09 1.34
CA GLY A 202 2.91 -2.26 0.46
C GLY A 202 1.93 -3.35 0.88
N ALA A 203 1.48 -3.34 2.14
CA ALA A 203 0.56 -4.32 2.67
C ALA A 203 -0.24 -3.77 3.85
N LEU A 204 -1.51 -4.15 3.94
CA LEU A 204 -2.39 -3.89 5.09
C LEU A 204 -3.34 -5.07 5.25
N VAL A 205 -3.76 -5.41 6.47
CA VAL A 205 -4.73 -6.49 6.70
C VAL A 205 -5.75 -6.06 7.74
N GLY A 206 -7.01 -6.46 7.58
CA GLY A 206 -8.06 -6.21 8.58
C GLY A 206 -9.31 -7.00 8.26
N SER A 207 -10.22 -7.12 9.21
CA SER A 207 -11.57 -7.63 8.92
C SER A 207 -12.35 -6.62 8.09
N GLN A 208 -13.47 -7.04 7.48
CA GLN A 208 -14.33 -6.15 6.69
C GLN A 208 -14.80 -4.95 7.55
N GLU A 209 -15.19 -5.20 8.79
CA GLU A 209 -15.58 -4.18 9.77
C GLU A 209 -14.46 -3.15 9.99
N LYS A 210 -13.23 -3.61 10.27
CA LYS A 210 -12.12 -2.69 10.53
C LYS A 210 -11.71 -1.91 9.27
N TRP A 211 -11.86 -2.48 8.08
CA TRP A 211 -11.69 -1.73 6.82
C TRP A 211 -12.76 -0.64 6.64
N MET A 212 -14.00 -0.89 7.05
CA MET A 212 -15.08 0.11 7.03
C MET A 212 -14.85 1.23 8.03
N GLU A 213 -14.22 0.97 9.18
CA GLU A 213 -13.77 2.04 10.10
C GLU A 213 -12.55 2.80 9.57
N PHE A 214 -11.62 2.07 8.93
CA PHE A 214 -10.35 2.64 8.48
C PHE A 214 -10.50 3.59 7.29
N TYR A 215 -11.37 3.30 6.33
CA TYR A 215 -11.51 4.12 5.14
C TYR A 215 -11.99 5.57 5.41
N PRO A 216 -13.02 5.81 6.24
CA PRO A 216 -13.37 7.16 6.69
C PRO A 216 -12.22 7.87 7.40
N LEU A 217 -11.45 7.15 8.23
CA LEU A 217 -10.27 7.70 8.92
C LEU A 217 -9.17 8.13 7.94
N VAL A 218 -8.89 7.32 6.91
CA VAL A 218 -7.97 7.65 5.82
C VAL A 218 -8.45 8.88 5.06
N THR A 219 -9.73 8.91 4.68
CA THR A 219 -10.33 10.03 3.94
C THR A 219 -10.27 11.32 4.74
N LYS A 220 -10.57 11.27 6.04
CA LYS A 220 -10.45 12.42 6.95
C LYS A 220 -8.99 12.88 7.08
N SER A 221 -8.05 11.95 7.17
CA SER A 221 -6.62 12.26 7.26
C SER A 221 -6.09 12.93 5.99
N GLN A 222 -6.47 12.43 4.81
CA GLN A 222 -6.15 13.04 3.52
C GLN A 222 -6.74 14.46 3.38
N LYS A 223 -7.98 14.68 3.84
CA LYS A 223 -8.57 16.02 3.84
C LYS A 223 -7.77 16.98 4.73
N ILE A 224 -7.36 16.55 5.92
CA ILE A 224 -6.59 17.37 6.86
C ILE A 224 -5.23 17.76 6.25
N THR A 225 -4.49 16.81 5.67
CA THR A 225 -3.19 17.12 5.06
C THR A 225 -3.35 18.10 3.91
N LEU A 226 -4.30 17.85 2.99
CA LEU A 226 -4.55 18.75 1.86
C LEU A 226 -5.06 20.13 2.30
N GLN A 227 -5.83 20.24 3.39
CA GLN A 227 -6.25 21.53 3.95
C GLN A 227 -5.09 22.31 4.57
N ASN A 228 -4.09 21.62 5.11
CA ASN A 228 -2.86 22.22 5.64
C ASN A 228 -1.77 22.41 4.57
N ASN A 229 -2.13 22.27 3.30
CA ASN A 229 -1.22 22.40 2.16
C ASN A 229 -0.02 21.44 2.23
N ILE A 230 -0.26 20.20 2.67
CA ILE A 230 0.72 19.13 2.78
C ILE A 230 0.25 17.94 1.95
N VAL A 231 1.18 17.33 1.22
CA VAL A 231 0.94 16.08 0.50
C VAL A 231 2.07 15.09 0.78
N ASP A 232 1.70 13.83 0.81
CA ASP A 232 2.61 12.69 0.94
C ASP A 232 1.95 11.45 0.32
N ASP A 233 2.71 10.36 0.19
CA ASP A 233 2.14 9.07 -0.15
C ASP A 233 1.34 8.46 1.02
N ASP A 234 0.93 7.20 0.87
CA ASP A 234 0.09 6.53 1.84
C ASP A 234 0.78 6.29 3.20
N GLN A 235 2.11 6.28 3.25
CA GLN A 235 2.88 6.05 4.48
C GLN A 235 2.63 7.18 5.49
N GLY A 236 2.72 8.44 5.05
CA GLY A 236 2.39 9.60 5.88
C GLY A 236 0.93 9.59 6.32
N ILE A 237 0.00 9.28 5.42
CA ILE A 237 -1.43 9.20 5.75
C ILE A 237 -1.70 8.12 6.79
N PHE A 238 -1.03 6.97 6.73
CA PHE A 238 -1.17 5.92 7.75
C PHE A 238 -0.60 6.33 9.10
N VAL A 239 0.46 7.15 9.14
CA VAL A 239 0.95 7.76 10.38
C VAL A 239 -0.10 8.70 10.98
N MET A 240 -0.77 9.53 10.16
CA MET A 240 -1.88 10.38 10.61
C MET A 240 -3.04 9.57 11.18
N CYS A 241 -3.40 8.46 10.51
CA CYS A 241 -4.45 7.57 10.99
C CYS A 241 -4.06 6.95 12.34
N TYR A 242 -2.83 6.46 12.47
CA TYR A 242 -2.30 5.89 13.71
C TYR A 242 -2.29 6.90 14.85
N TYR A 243 -1.88 8.14 14.61
CA TYR A 243 -1.94 9.23 15.58
C TYR A 243 -3.37 9.48 16.09
N LYS A 244 -4.36 9.47 15.19
CA LYS A 244 -5.77 9.78 15.52
C LYS A 244 -6.49 8.65 16.26
N ARG A 245 -6.20 7.40 15.93
CA ARG A 245 -6.88 6.21 16.46
C ARG A 245 -5.89 5.06 16.67
N PRO A 246 -4.91 5.20 17.59
CA PRO A 246 -3.91 4.16 17.81
C PRO A 246 -4.54 2.83 18.27
N ASP A 247 -5.70 2.90 18.92
CA ASP A 247 -6.53 1.77 19.34
C ASP A 247 -7.04 0.91 18.17
N LEU A 248 -7.19 1.48 16.97
CA LEU A 248 -7.65 0.73 15.79
C LEU A 248 -6.56 -0.19 15.23
N PHE A 249 -5.28 0.06 15.55
CA PHE A 249 -4.15 -0.54 14.84
C PHE A 249 -3.35 -1.52 15.67
N GLN A 250 -2.81 -2.52 14.99
CA GLN A 250 -1.68 -3.32 15.45
C GLN A 250 -0.51 -3.14 14.48
N LEU A 251 0.62 -2.66 14.98
CA LEU A 251 1.84 -2.50 14.20
C LEU A 251 2.66 -3.79 14.21
N ASN A 252 2.94 -4.32 13.01
CA ASN A 252 3.68 -5.56 12.81
C ASN A 252 5.06 -5.27 12.22
N TYR A 253 6.12 -5.56 12.98
CA TYR A 253 7.49 -5.26 12.55
C TYR A 253 8.05 -6.34 11.60
N LEU A 254 8.42 -5.95 10.37
CA LEU A 254 8.98 -6.84 9.35
C LEU A 254 10.50 -7.01 9.45
N GLY A 255 11.18 -6.17 10.24
CA GLY A 255 12.63 -6.07 10.24
C GLY A 255 13.13 -4.79 9.57
N ARG A 256 14.36 -4.39 9.90
CA ARG A 256 14.96 -3.13 9.45
C ARG A 256 15.05 -3.13 7.91
N ARG A 257 14.39 -2.15 7.28
CA ARG A 257 14.33 -1.99 5.80
C ARG A 257 13.81 -3.23 5.05
N LYS A 258 13.05 -4.11 5.70
CA LYS A 258 12.49 -5.33 5.09
C LYS A 258 11.14 -5.07 4.43
N TRP A 259 11.15 -4.25 3.39
CA TRP A 259 9.94 -3.80 2.67
C TRP A 259 9.09 -4.90 2.03
N PHE A 260 9.66 -6.08 1.75
CA PHE A 260 9.02 -7.16 0.99
C PHE A 260 8.95 -8.50 1.75
N ASP A 261 9.10 -8.47 3.09
CA ASP A 261 9.19 -9.69 3.91
C ASP A 261 7.83 -10.14 4.50
N LEU A 262 6.70 -9.55 4.08
CA LEU A 262 5.34 -9.92 4.56
C LEU A 262 5.11 -11.45 4.58
N PHE A 263 5.23 -12.09 3.41
CA PHE A 263 5.00 -13.53 3.26
C PHE A 263 6.04 -14.42 3.97
N ARG A 264 7.17 -13.83 4.36
CA ARG A 264 8.18 -14.50 5.17
C ARG A 264 7.81 -14.47 6.65
N CYS A 265 7.33 -13.34 7.16
CA CYS A 265 7.08 -13.11 8.59
C CYS A 265 5.75 -13.73 9.06
N PHE A 266 4.76 -13.80 8.19
CA PHE A 266 3.39 -14.18 8.55
C PHE A 266 2.96 -15.42 7.77
N LYS A 267 3.27 -16.60 8.33
CA LYS A 267 2.85 -17.91 7.82
C LYS A 267 1.83 -18.56 8.76
N ARG A 268 0.96 -19.41 8.22
CA ARG A 268 -0.19 -20.04 8.90
C ARG A 268 0.08 -20.60 10.30
N THR A 269 1.29 -21.11 10.59
CA THR A 269 1.61 -21.60 11.94
C THR A 269 2.14 -20.48 12.84
N LYS A 270 1.45 -20.25 13.97
CA LYS A 270 1.90 -19.33 15.05
C LYS A 270 3.33 -19.64 15.50
N LEU A 271 3.71 -20.93 15.56
CA LEU A 271 5.06 -21.37 15.93
C LEU A 271 6.11 -20.95 14.89
N GLY A 272 5.84 -21.17 13.60
CA GLY A 272 6.73 -20.79 12.51
C GLY A 272 6.92 -19.28 12.40
N SER A 273 5.85 -18.52 12.65
CA SER A 273 5.90 -17.06 12.68
C SER A 273 6.61 -16.52 13.94
N LYS A 274 6.43 -17.14 15.11
CA LYS A 274 7.22 -16.82 16.33
C LYS A 274 8.71 -17.10 16.13
N LEU A 275 9.08 -18.24 15.56
CA LEU A 275 10.47 -18.57 15.22
C LEU A 275 11.07 -17.59 14.19
N GLN A 276 10.29 -17.18 13.19
CA GLN A 276 10.73 -16.21 12.19
C GLN A 276 10.88 -14.80 12.79
N ALA A 277 9.93 -14.36 13.62
CA ALA A 277 9.98 -13.09 14.35
C ALA A 277 11.17 -13.05 15.32
N PHE A 278 11.44 -14.15 16.03
CA PHE A 278 12.60 -14.32 16.91
C PHE A 278 13.92 -14.22 16.11
N ARG A 279 14.01 -14.88 14.94
CA ARG A 279 15.17 -14.75 14.04
C ARG A 279 15.37 -13.31 13.55
N ILE A 280 14.31 -12.56 13.27
CA ILE A 280 14.39 -11.15 12.84
C ILE A 280 14.82 -10.25 14.01
N LEU A 281 14.37 -10.57 15.24
CA LEU A 281 14.77 -9.89 16.46
C LEU A 281 16.26 -10.09 16.75
N LEU A 282 16.77 -11.32 16.59
CA LEU A 282 18.18 -11.66 16.75
C LEU A 282 19.06 -11.13 15.62
N SER A 283 18.53 -11.03 14.39
CA SER A 283 19.26 -10.50 13.24
C SER A 283 19.27 -8.97 13.18
N GLY A 284 19.03 -8.27 14.30
CA GLY A 284 18.94 -6.82 14.40
C GLY A 284 20.24 -6.03 14.16
N LYS A 285 21.12 -6.50 13.28
CA LYS A 285 22.09 -5.64 12.58
C LYS A 285 21.42 -5.05 11.34
#